data_AF-A0A9Q4BVT7-F1
#
_entry.id   AF-A0A9Q4BVT7-F1
#
_cell.length_a   1.000
_cell.length_b   1.000
_cell.length_c   1.000
_cell.angle_alpha   90.00
_cell.angle_beta   90.00
_cell.angle_gamma   90.00
#
_symmetry.space_group_name_H-M   'P 1'
#
loop_
_entity.id
_entity.type
_entity.pdbx_description
1 polymer ?
#
loop_
_entity_poly.entity_id
_entity_poly.type
_entity_poly.pdbx_seq_one_letter_code
_entity_poly.pdbx_strand_id
1 'polypeptide(L)'
;MKKKVLAFFKKNPGRMIKARDLAKQLDISSEHEYASLKAMLHDLEREGLLQRVGKRYRLNTKVEGKLTGTLQITEAGYAFVLMKESGMSDIFVAPQNIGTAFSGDLVQVNLVARKKKGKNLEGEVINVLQRGRQEIVGTLEKTNSFYILKPDEQDIKRDIYIPSEHLHGAKHGDKVVVHEVIWNSTELNPEGKVKEVLGKAGAYDTEIAALAREFNLPYAFPRSVLREAESIKSGVPEEELKKRLDLREEVIFTIDPEDAKDFDDAVSIEPMDNGNYRVGVH
;
A
#
# COMPACT_ATOMS: atom_id res chain seq x y z
N MET A 1 -32.64 3.29 -25.75
CA MET A 1 -33.08 1.91 -25.41
C MET A 1 -32.31 1.31 -24.22
N LYS A 2 -30.96 1.31 -24.22
CA LYS A 2 -30.09 0.72 -23.16
C LYS A 2 -30.48 1.13 -21.73
N LYS A 3 -30.65 2.43 -21.48
CA LYS A 3 -31.07 2.98 -20.18
C LYS A 3 -32.43 2.42 -19.71
N LYS A 4 -33.41 2.26 -20.61
CA LYS A 4 -34.74 1.72 -20.28
C LYS A 4 -34.66 0.23 -19.90
N VAL A 5 -33.88 -0.55 -20.65
CA VAL A 5 -33.66 -1.99 -20.38
C VAL A 5 -32.97 -2.20 -19.02
N LEU A 6 -31.89 -1.46 -18.75
CA LEU A 6 -31.20 -1.55 -17.46
C LEU A 6 -32.08 -1.07 -16.31
N ALA A 7 -32.83 0.03 -16.48
CA ALA A 7 -33.77 0.52 -15.46
C ALA A 7 -34.86 -0.52 -15.12
N PHE A 8 -35.35 -1.25 -16.13
CA PHE A 8 -36.30 -2.34 -15.91
C PHE A 8 -35.71 -3.44 -15.00
N PHE A 9 -34.51 -3.93 -15.32
CA PHE A 9 -33.85 -4.97 -14.53
C PHE A 9 -33.43 -4.48 -13.13
N LYS A 10 -33.03 -3.21 -12.98
CA LYS A 10 -32.75 -2.58 -11.68
C LYS A 10 -33.98 -2.47 -10.79
N LYS A 11 -35.15 -2.14 -11.37
CA LYS A 11 -36.43 -2.06 -10.65
C LYS A 11 -36.98 -3.45 -10.28
N ASN A 12 -36.51 -4.52 -10.93
CA ASN A 12 -36.96 -5.89 -10.73
C ASN A 12 -35.77 -6.84 -10.46
N PRO A 13 -35.01 -6.65 -9.36
CA PRO A 13 -33.84 -7.46 -9.08
C PRO A 13 -34.21 -8.95 -8.93
N GLY A 14 -33.49 -9.83 -9.63
CA GLY A 14 -33.73 -11.29 -9.63
C GLY A 14 -34.76 -11.80 -10.65
N ARG A 15 -35.50 -10.91 -11.34
CA ARG A 15 -36.50 -11.31 -12.34
C ARG A 15 -35.83 -11.84 -13.60
N MET A 16 -36.29 -13.01 -14.06
CA MET A 16 -35.91 -13.61 -15.34
C MET A 16 -37.02 -13.39 -16.36
N ILE A 17 -36.70 -12.76 -17.50
CA ILE A 17 -37.71 -12.38 -18.52
C ILE A 17 -37.25 -12.76 -19.92
N LYS A 18 -38.17 -13.20 -20.79
CA LYS A 18 -37.87 -13.44 -22.21
C LYS A 18 -37.84 -12.10 -22.96
N ALA A 19 -37.09 -12.02 -24.06
CA ALA A 19 -37.03 -10.80 -24.89
C ALA A 19 -38.43 -10.32 -25.36
N ARG A 20 -39.32 -11.25 -25.70
CA ARG A 20 -40.71 -10.94 -26.12
C ARG A 20 -41.55 -10.34 -24.99
N ASP A 21 -41.36 -10.82 -23.76
CA ASP A 21 -42.11 -10.33 -22.60
C ASP A 21 -41.56 -8.98 -22.13
N LEU A 22 -40.25 -8.77 -22.25
CA LEU A 22 -39.61 -7.48 -22.02
C LEU A 22 -40.06 -6.43 -23.04
N ALA A 23 -40.18 -6.80 -24.32
CA ALA A 23 -40.68 -5.91 -25.36
C ALA A 23 -42.09 -5.38 -25.03
N LYS A 24 -42.98 -6.26 -24.56
CA LYS A 24 -44.33 -5.87 -24.11
C LYS A 24 -44.31 -4.90 -22.93
N GLN A 25 -43.39 -5.09 -21.97
CA GLN A 25 -43.31 -4.21 -20.78
C GLN A 25 -42.61 -2.88 -21.05
N LEU A 26 -41.91 -2.76 -22.17
CA LEU A 26 -41.26 -1.54 -22.62
C LEU A 26 -42.08 -0.83 -23.73
N ASP A 27 -43.31 -1.30 -23.98
CA ASP A 27 -44.21 -0.81 -25.04
C ASP A 27 -43.57 -0.80 -26.44
N ILE A 28 -42.74 -1.81 -26.73
CA ILE A 28 -42.09 -1.99 -28.03
C ILE A 28 -42.98 -2.85 -28.93
N SER A 29 -43.51 -2.24 -30.00
CA SER A 29 -44.49 -2.86 -30.91
C SER A 29 -43.97 -3.02 -32.35
N SER A 30 -42.97 -2.26 -32.78
CA SER A 30 -42.43 -2.35 -34.15
C SER A 30 -41.40 -3.46 -34.31
N GLU A 31 -41.35 -4.11 -35.49
CA GLU A 31 -40.35 -5.16 -35.78
C GLU A 31 -38.91 -4.64 -35.70
N HIS A 32 -38.67 -3.41 -36.17
CA HIS A 32 -37.36 -2.78 -36.14
C HIS A 32 -36.86 -2.55 -34.70
N GLU A 33 -37.72 -2.04 -33.81
CA GLU A 33 -37.36 -1.85 -32.40
C GLU A 33 -37.18 -3.18 -31.66
N TYR A 34 -37.94 -4.22 -32.03
CA TYR A 34 -37.76 -5.54 -31.45
C TYR A 34 -36.42 -6.17 -31.85
N ALA A 35 -35.98 -5.98 -33.11
CA ALA A 35 -34.65 -6.38 -33.55
C ALA A 35 -33.56 -5.62 -32.79
N SER A 36 -33.72 -4.31 -32.62
CA SER A 36 -32.82 -3.46 -31.83
C SER A 36 -32.74 -3.89 -30.36
N LEU A 37 -33.87 -4.25 -29.74
CA LEU A 37 -33.91 -4.79 -28.38
C LEU A 37 -33.12 -6.09 -28.26
N LYS A 38 -33.27 -7.02 -29.21
CA LYS A 38 -32.52 -8.29 -29.20
C LYS A 38 -31.01 -8.06 -29.34
N ALA A 39 -30.60 -7.20 -30.27
CA ALA A 39 -29.19 -6.84 -30.42
C ALA A 39 -28.64 -6.25 -29.12
N MET A 40 -29.39 -5.33 -28.50
CA MET A 40 -29.01 -4.71 -27.23
C MET A 40 -28.94 -5.69 -26.06
N LEU A 41 -29.85 -6.67 -25.97
CA LEU A 41 -29.78 -7.71 -24.94
C LEU A 41 -28.55 -8.60 -25.13
N HIS A 42 -28.17 -8.88 -26.37
CA HIS A 42 -26.95 -9.62 -26.69
C HIS A 42 -25.68 -8.82 -26.38
N ASP A 43 -25.66 -7.51 -26.70
CA ASP A 43 -24.55 -6.63 -26.34
C ASP A 43 -24.39 -6.52 -24.82
N LEU A 44 -25.50 -6.38 -24.07
CA LEU A 44 -25.49 -6.33 -22.61
C LEU A 44 -25.10 -7.67 -21.95
N GLU A 45 -25.38 -8.79 -22.62
CA GLU A 45 -24.90 -10.11 -22.23
C GLU A 45 -23.38 -10.23 -22.46
N ARG A 46 -22.87 -9.75 -23.61
CA ARG A 46 -21.43 -9.72 -23.92
C ARG A 46 -20.66 -8.78 -23.00
N GLU A 47 -21.25 -7.63 -22.64
CA GLU A 47 -20.71 -6.69 -21.63
C GLU A 47 -20.79 -7.26 -20.20
N GLY A 48 -21.42 -8.43 -20.01
CA GLY A 48 -21.56 -9.08 -18.72
C GLY A 48 -22.60 -8.43 -17.80
N LEU A 49 -23.30 -7.37 -18.20
CA LEU A 49 -24.33 -6.70 -17.39
C LEU A 49 -25.60 -7.53 -17.24
N LEU A 50 -25.92 -8.36 -18.23
CA LEU A 50 -27.00 -9.33 -18.19
C LEU A 50 -26.44 -10.75 -18.28
N GLN A 51 -27.14 -11.70 -17.66
CA GLN A 51 -26.88 -13.12 -17.84
C GLN A 51 -28.09 -13.76 -18.52
N ARG A 52 -27.83 -14.57 -19.55
CA ARG A 52 -28.84 -15.40 -20.20
C ARG A 52 -28.90 -16.78 -19.58
N VAL A 53 -30.11 -17.23 -19.26
CA VAL A 53 -30.41 -18.59 -18.81
C VAL A 53 -31.48 -19.15 -19.73
N GLY A 54 -31.06 -19.97 -20.69
CA GLY A 54 -31.92 -20.46 -21.78
C GLY A 54 -32.45 -19.34 -22.67
N LYS A 55 -33.77 -19.10 -22.64
CA LYS A 55 -34.45 -18.03 -23.42
C LYS A 55 -34.75 -16.77 -22.60
N ARG A 56 -34.29 -16.71 -21.35
CA ARG A 56 -34.56 -15.61 -20.41
C ARG A 56 -33.28 -14.85 -20.08
N TYR A 57 -33.42 -13.54 -19.85
CA TYR A 57 -32.37 -12.64 -19.39
C TYR A 57 -32.66 -12.23 -17.93
N ARG A 58 -31.60 -12.06 -17.16
CA ARG A 58 -31.61 -11.44 -15.82
C ARG A 58 -30.42 -10.50 -15.67
N LEU A 59 -30.52 -9.58 -14.72
CA LEU A 59 -29.36 -8.77 -14.33
C LEU A 59 -28.23 -9.69 -13.83
N ASN A 60 -27.02 -9.48 -14.34
CA ASN A 60 -25.87 -10.18 -13.81
C ASN A 60 -25.39 -9.44 -12.55
N THR A 61 -25.79 -9.96 -11.39
CA THR A 61 -25.40 -9.42 -10.08
C THR A 61 -23.90 -9.56 -9.79
N LYS A 62 -23.12 -10.19 -10.68
CA LYS A 62 -21.64 -10.23 -10.58
C LYS A 62 -20.94 -9.00 -11.17
N VAL A 63 -21.64 -8.18 -11.97
CA VAL A 63 -21.04 -7.05 -12.71
C VAL A 63 -21.43 -5.68 -12.14
N GLU A 64 -22.60 -5.54 -11.48
CA GLU A 64 -22.87 -4.40 -10.58
C GLU A 64 -22.58 -4.84 -9.14
N GLY A 65 -21.41 -4.46 -8.60
CA GLY A 65 -21.05 -4.81 -7.21
C GLY A 65 -19.55 -4.83 -6.91
N LYS A 66 -18.69 -4.67 -7.93
CA LYS A 66 -17.25 -4.58 -7.74
C LYS A 66 -16.86 -3.14 -7.36
N LEU A 67 -16.39 -2.98 -6.13
CA LEU A 67 -15.86 -1.72 -5.63
C LEU A 67 -14.37 -1.88 -5.39
N THR A 68 -13.62 -0.78 -5.51
CA THR A 68 -12.18 -0.76 -5.26
C THR A 68 -11.90 0.20 -4.12
N GLY A 69 -11.01 -0.19 -3.22
CA GLY A 69 -10.57 0.62 -2.11
C GLY A 69 -9.40 -0.03 -1.37
N THR A 70 -8.88 0.66 -0.38
CA THR A 70 -7.74 0.19 0.43
C THR A 70 -8.24 -0.69 1.56
N LEU A 71 -7.69 -1.90 1.69
CA LEU A 71 -8.00 -2.81 2.78
C LEU A 71 -7.29 -2.34 4.06
N GLN A 72 -8.02 -2.32 5.17
CA GLN A 72 -7.46 -2.11 6.50
C GLN A 72 -7.89 -3.27 7.39
N ILE A 73 -6.94 -4.12 7.76
CA ILE A 73 -7.18 -5.26 8.65
C ILE A 73 -7.05 -4.79 10.10
N THR A 74 -7.97 -5.20 10.95
CA THR A 74 -7.96 -4.94 12.39
C THR A 74 -7.21 -6.03 13.16
N GLU A 75 -6.76 -5.74 14.38
CA GLU A 75 -6.11 -6.74 15.25
C GLU A 75 -6.97 -7.99 15.47
N ALA A 76 -8.29 -7.79 15.59
CA ALA A 76 -9.31 -8.83 15.72
C ALA A 76 -9.51 -9.69 14.46
N GLY A 77 -8.85 -9.37 13.35
CA GLY A 77 -8.78 -10.19 12.14
C GLY A 77 -9.86 -9.95 11.10
N TYR A 78 -10.87 -9.13 11.38
CA TYR A 78 -11.77 -8.62 10.34
C TYR A 78 -11.17 -7.35 9.70
N ALA A 79 -11.69 -6.95 8.55
CA ALA A 79 -11.16 -5.82 7.80
C ALA A 79 -12.26 -4.85 7.35
N PHE A 80 -11.84 -3.66 6.96
CA PHE A 80 -12.64 -2.69 6.23
C PHE A 80 -11.98 -2.35 4.92
N VAL A 81 -12.76 -2.16 3.86
CA VAL A 81 -12.29 -1.51 2.64
C VAL A 81 -12.70 -0.05 2.71
N LEU A 82 -11.68 0.81 2.78
CA LEU A 82 -11.82 2.25 2.89
C LEU A 82 -12.21 2.83 1.54
N MET A 83 -13.35 3.50 1.49
CA MET A 83 -13.96 4.00 0.25
C MET A 83 -13.69 5.49 0.01
N LYS A 84 -12.47 5.94 0.30
CA LYS A 84 -12.06 7.36 0.41
C LYS A 84 -12.43 8.23 -0.81
N GLU A 85 -12.30 7.69 -2.02
CA GLU A 85 -12.54 8.45 -3.26
C GLU A 85 -14.02 8.52 -3.68
N SER A 86 -14.88 7.69 -3.08
CA SER A 86 -16.26 7.49 -3.56
C SER A 86 -17.34 8.14 -2.68
N GLY A 87 -16.97 8.68 -1.52
CA GLY A 87 -17.92 9.23 -0.54
C GLY A 87 -18.88 8.19 0.06
N MET A 88 -18.62 6.90 -0.17
CA MET A 88 -19.40 5.80 0.40
C MET A 88 -18.89 5.45 1.81
N SER A 89 -19.76 4.85 2.61
CA SER A 89 -19.35 4.21 3.85
C SER A 89 -18.38 3.05 3.57
N ASP A 90 -17.44 2.82 4.48
CA ASP A 90 -16.52 1.69 4.39
C ASP A 90 -17.27 0.35 4.36
N ILE A 91 -16.65 -0.61 3.69
CA ILE A 91 -17.21 -1.95 3.48
C ILE A 91 -16.55 -2.88 4.49
N PHE A 92 -17.35 -3.47 5.36
CA PHE A 92 -16.90 -4.52 6.28
C PHE A 92 -16.57 -5.80 5.49
N VAL A 93 -15.45 -6.42 5.82
CA VAL A 93 -15.01 -7.71 5.27
C VAL A 93 -14.75 -8.65 6.44
N ALA A 94 -15.52 -9.73 6.50
CA ALA A 94 -15.31 -10.77 7.50
C ALA A 94 -13.96 -11.48 7.30
N PRO A 95 -13.33 -12.05 8.35
CA PRO A 95 -12.00 -12.67 8.23
C PRO A 95 -11.87 -13.69 7.10
N GLN A 96 -12.90 -14.54 6.93
CA GLN A 96 -12.95 -15.56 5.87
C GLN A 96 -13.07 -15.01 4.44
N ASN A 97 -13.43 -13.73 4.31
CA ASN A 97 -13.66 -13.06 3.02
C ASN A 97 -12.51 -12.11 2.63
N ILE A 98 -11.42 -12.07 3.41
CA ILE A 98 -10.22 -11.24 3.13
C ILE A 98 -9.38 -11.85 1.99
N GLY A 99 -9.41 -13.17 1.83
CA GLY A 99 -8.61 -13.87 0.83
C GLY A 99 -7.12 -13.74 1.10
N THR A 100 -6.33 -13.45 0.05
CA THR A 100 -4.86 -13.36 0.08
C THR A 100 -4.35 -11.92 0.17
N ALA A 101 -5.17 -11.00 0.65
CA ALA A 101 -4.83 -9.59 0.80
C ALA A 101 -4.14 -9.29 2.14
N PHE A 102 -3.20 -8.36 2.13
CA PHE A 102 -2.61 -7.77 3.32
C PHE A 102 -3.27 -6.43 3.64
N SER A 103 -3.11 -5.97 4.88
CA SER A 103 -3.49 -4.60 5.24
C SER A 103 -2.71 -3.60 4.37
N GLY A 104 -3.36 -2.53 3.93
CA GLY A 104 -2.82 -1.54 3.01
C GLY A 104 -2.96 -1.89 1.52
N ASP A 105 -3.35 -3.13 1.17
CA ASP A 105 -3.55 -3.50 -0.22
C ASP A 105 -4.71 -2.73 -0.87
N LEU A 106 -4.53 -2.35 -2.13
CA LEU A 106 -5.63 -1.91 -2.98
C LEU A 106 -6.35 -3.16 -3.48
N VAL A 107 -7.60 -3.32 -3.07
CA VAL A 107 -8.39 -4.52 -3.36
C VAL A 107 -9.62 -4.19 -4.18
N GLN A 108 -10.07 -5.17 -4.95
CA GLN A 108 -11.39 -5.19 -5.53
C GLN A 108 -12.28 -6.09 -4.66
N VAL A 109 -13.43 -5.57 -4.24
CA VAL A 109 -14.41 -6.30 -3.43
C VAL A 109 -15.73 -6.46 -4.16
N ASN A 110 -16.38 -7.59 -3.97
CA ASN A 110 -17.76 -7.80 -4.37
C ASN A 110 -18.69 -7.67 -3.16
N LEU A 111 -19.79 -6.92 -3.29
CA LEU A 111 -20.75 -6.77 -2.20
C LEU A 111 -21.52 -8.09 -1.94
N VAL A 112 -21.56 -8.51 -0.69
CA VAL A 112 -22.36 -9.64 -0.24
C VAL A 112 -23.80 -9.16 -0.02
N ALA A 113 -24.76 -9.80 -0.70
CA ALA A 113 -26.14 -9.36 -0.70
C ALA A 113 -26.82 -9.60 0.65
N ARG A 114 -26.78 -8.62 1.57
CA ARG A 114 -27.75 -8.43 2.67
C ARG A 114 -27.48 -7.12 3.42
N LYS A 115 -28.16 -6.04 3.03
CA LYS A 115 -28.29 -4.86 3.89
C LYS A 115 -29.30 -5.19 4.99
N LYS A 116 -28.84 -5.58 6.19
CA LYS A 116 -29.68 -5.46 7.40
C LYS A 116 -29.68 -3.96 7.80
N LYS A 117 -30.86 -3.42 8.08
CA LYS A 117 -31.05 -2.01 8.47
C LYS A 117 -30.07 -1.64 9.59
N GLY A 118 -29.22 -0.62 9.37
CA GLY A 118 -28.27 -0.10 10.37
C GLY A 118 -26.89 -0.76 10.42
N LYS A 119 -26.54 -1.70 9.53
CA LYS A 119 -25.18 -2.28 9.44
C LYS A 119 -24.40 -1.78 8.23
N ASN A 120 -23.08 -1.72 8.36
CA ASN A 120 -22.13 -1.46 7.27
C ASN A 120 -22.36 -2.43 6.10
N LEU A 121 -22.02 -1.99 4.89
CA LEU A 121 -22.01 -2.87 3.72
C LEU A 121 -21.03 -4.01 3.98
N GLU A 122 -21.39 -5.23 3.61
CA GLU A 122 -20.52 -6.40 3.74
C GLU A 122 -19.98 -6.78 2.36
N GLY A 123 -18.70 -7.13 2.28
CA GLY A 123 -18.01 -7.46 1.04
C GLY A 123 -17.08 -8.66 1.16
N GLU A 124 -16.68 -9.15 0.00
CA GLU A 124 -15.67 -10.20 -0.18
C GLU A 124 -14.58 -9.71 -1.13
N VAL A 125 -13.32 -9.83 -0.71
CA VAL A 125 -12.18 -9.52 -1.56
C VAL A 125 -12.09 -10.55 -2.68
N ILE A 126 -12.16 -10.07 -3.92
CA ILE A 126 -12.08 -10.92 -5.10
C ILE A 126 -10.73 -10.81 -5.80
N ASN A 127 -10.04 -9.67 -5.71
CA ASN A 127 -8.72 -9.47 -6.30
C ASN A 127 -7.91 -8.49 -5.46
N VAL A 128 -6.60 -8.74 -5.36
CA VAL A 128 -5.61 -7.73 -4.95
C VAL A 128 -5.12 -7.05 -6.21
N LEU A 129 -5.41 -5.76 -6.37
CA LEU A 129 -5.02 -4.98 -7.55
C LEU A 129 -3.60 -4.45 -7.42
N GLN A 130 -3.22 -4.03 -6.21
CA GLN A 130 -1.89 -3.54 -5.91
C GLN A 130 -1.57 -3.83 -4.44
N ARG A 131 -0.36 -4.34 -4.18
CA ARG A 131 0.12 -4.50 -2.81
C ARG A 131 0.41 -3.16 -2.16
N GLY A 132 -0.07 -2.96 -0.94
CA GLY A 132 0.22 -1.75 -0.15
C GLY A 132 1.70 -1.65 0.22
N ARG A 133 2.32 -2.82 0.40
CA ARG A 133 3.75 -2.97 0.70
C ARG A 133 4.47 -3.63 -0.47
N GLN A 134 5.54 -3.00 -0.92
CA GLN A 134 6.41 -3.55 -1.97
C GLN A 134 7.57 -4.35 -1.38
N GLU A 135 7.94 -4.02 -0.15
CA GLU A 135 9.04 -4.61 0.61
C GLU A 135 8.52 -5.02 1.98
N ILE A 136 9.03 -6.15 2.48
CA ILE A 136 8.72 -6.69 3.81
C ILE A 136 10.05 -7.05 4.45
N VAL A 137 10.29 -6.58 5.67
CA VAL A 137 11.50 -6.87 6.42
C VAL A 137 11.24 -8.03 7.36
N GLY A 138 12.23 -8.89 7.55
CA GLY A 138 12.10 -9.98 8.50
C GLY A 138 13.35 -10.81 8.65
N THR A 139 13.26 -11.82 9.51
CA THR A 139 14.36 -12.74 9.80
C THR A 139 14.20 -14.05 9.04
N LEU A 140 15.26 -14.49 8.36
CA LEU A 140 15.27 -15.75 7.65
C LEU A 140 15.48 -16.94 8.59
N GLU A 141 14.51 -17.83 8.62
CA GLU A 141 14.61 -19.13 9.27
C GLU A 141 14.77 -20.24 8.23
N LYS A 142 15.71 -21.14 8.49
CA LYS A 142 15.90 -22.33 7.66
C LYS A 142 15.12 -23.49 8.29
N THR A 143 14.19 -24.04 7.52
CA THR A 143 13.59 -25.35 7.79
C THR A 143 14.33 -26.42 6.97
N ASN A 144 14.06 -27.71 7.20
CA ASN A 144 14.78 -28.84 6.59
C ASN A 144 15.05 -28.69 5.07
N SER A 145 14.10 -28.15 4.30
CA SER A 145 14.18 -28.11 2.83
C SER A 145 14.02 -26.73 2.21
N PHE A 146 13.73 -25.70 3.00
CA PHE A 146 13.42 -24.36 2.50
C PHE A 146 13.65 -23.28 3.55
N TYR A 147 13.61 -22.03 3.09
CA TYR A 147 13.68 -20.86 3.95
C TYR A 147 12.30 -20.20 4.07
N ILE A 148 12.04 -19.67 5.26
CA ILE A 148 10.89 -18.82 5.52
C ILE A 148 11.39 -17.50 6.09
N LEU A 149 10.78 -16.41 5.67
CA LEU A 149 10.88 -15.14 6.34
C LEU A 149 9.85 -15.09 7.46
N LYS A 150 10.29 -14.76 8.67
CA LYS A 150 9.45 -14.28 9.76
C LYS A 150 9.38 -12.76 9.66
N PRO A 151 8.24 -12.18 9.22
CA PRO A 151 8.09 -10.73 9.13
C PRO A 151 8.28 -10.07 10.50
N ASP A 152 8.90 -8.89 10.52
CA ASP A 152 8.99 -8.09 11.76
C ASP A 152 7.64 -7.43 12.07
N GLU A 153 6.89 -7.03 11.03
CA GLU A 153 5.59 -6.39 11.18
C GLU A 153 4.51 -7.39 11.63
N GLN A 154 3.97 -7.16 12.82
CA GLN A 154 3.02 -8.07 13.46
C GLN A 154 1.66 -8.19 12.74
N ASP A 155 1.34 -7.26 11.83
CA ASP A 155 0.11 -7.32 11.05
C ASP A 155 0.18 -8.35 9.91
N ILE A 156 1.39 -8.80 9.54
CA ILE A 156 1.62 -9.89 8.59
C ILE A 156 1.68 -11.21 9.36
N LYS A 157 0.50 -11.81 9.56
CA LYS A 157 0.33 -13.07 10.34
C LYS A 157 0.69 -14.35 9.57
N ARG A 158 1.50 -14.25 8.51
CA ARG A 158 1.92 -15.37 7.66
C ARG A 158 3.41 -15.29 7.39
N ASP A 159 4.08 -16.41 7.56
CA ASP A 159 5.46 -16.56 7.10
C ASP A 159 5.51 -16.48 5.58
N ILE A 160 6.61 -15.93 5.05
CA ILE A 160 6.83 -15.83 3.60
C ILE A 160 7.82 -16.91 3.18
N TYR A 161 7.40 -17.81 2.32
CA TYR A 161 8.26 -18.82 1.73
C TYR A 161 9.27 -18.16 0.78
N ILE A 162 10.54 -18.52 0.94
CA ILE A 162 11.63 -18.02 0.09
C ILE A 162 12.27 -19.22 -0.62
N PRO A 163 12.09 -19.36 -1.94
CA PRO A 163 12.77 -20.38 -2.74
C PRO A 163 14.28 -20.24 -2.63
N SER A 164 15.00 -21.36 -2.74
CA SER A 164 16.46 -21.36 -2.52
C SER A 164 17.21 -20.54 -3.59
N GLU A 165 16.67 -20.51 -4.81
CA GLU A 165 17.13 -19.70 -5.94
C GLU A 165 16.92 -18.19 -5.73
N HIS A 166 16.09 -17.79 -4.77
CA HIS A 166 15.75 -16.40 -4.46
C HIS A 166 16.31 -15.92 -3.12
N LEU A 167 17.29 -16.63 -2.56
CA LEU A 167 17.97 -16.24 -1.32
C LEU A 167 18.99 -15.11 -1.51
N HIS A 168 19.53 -14.92 -2.71
CA HIS A 168 20.57 -13.92 -2.99
C HIS A 168 21.75 -13.95 -2.00
N GLY A 169 22.16 -15.15 -1.56
CA GLY A 169 23.26 -15.36 -0.64
C GLY A 169 22.91 -15.24 0.85
N ALA A 170 21.66 -14.91 1.17
CA ALA A 170 21.16 -14.87 2.54
C ALA A 170 21.20 -16.25 3.22
N LYS A 171 21.43 -16.23 4.53
CA LYS A 171 21.59 -17.41 5.37
C LYS A 171 20.58 -17.38 6.52
N HIS A 172 20.49 -18.51 7.19
CA HIS A 172 19.72 -18.60 8.42
C HIS A 172 20.18 -17.56 9.46
N GLY A 173 19.21 -16.89 10.08
CA GLY A 173 19.42 -15.84 11.08
C GLY A 173 19.79 -14.47 10.49
N ASP A 174 19.85 -14.34 9.16
CA ASP A 174 20.01 -13.04 8.53
C ASP A 174 18.68 -12.29 8.55
N LYS A 175 18.76 -10.99 8.84
CA LYS A 175 17.65 -10.07 8.61
C LYS A 175 17.75 -9.54 7.18
N VAL A 176 16.63 -9.60 6.46
CA VAL A 176 16.59 -9.35 5.02
C VAL A 176 15.36 -8.53 4.64
N VAL A 177 15.45 -7.90 3.47
CA VAL A 177 14.32 -7.28 2.79
C VAL A 177 13.83 -8.23 1.72
N VAL A 178 12.54 -8.54 1.71
CA VAL A 178 11.87 -9.38 0.71
C VAL A 178 10.94 -8.52 -0.14
N HIS A 179 10.91 -8.79 -1.45
CA HIS A 179 10.03 -8.12 -2.41
C HIS A 179 9.31 -9.13 -3.30
N GLU A 180 8.47 -8.63 -4.23
CA GLU A 180 7.72 -9.45 -5.18
C GLU A 180 6.87 -10.54 -4.50
N VAL A 181 6.17 -10.16 -3.43
CA VAL A 181 5.40 -11.12 -2.64
C VAL A 181 4.11 -11.52 -3.35
N ILE A 182 4.04 -12.79 -3.72
CA ILE A 182 2.93 -13.42 -4.44
C ILE A 182 2.18 -14.33 -3.48
N TRP A 183 0.86 -14.17 -3.41
CA TRP A 183 0.01 -15.02 -2.57
C TRP A 183 -1.24 -15.45 -3.35
N ASN A 184 -1.16 -16.62 -3.96
CA ASN A 184 -2.15 -17.09 -4.93
C ASN A 184 -3.34 -17.83 -4.29
N SER A 185 -3.16 -18.41 -3.09
CA SER A 185 -4.20 -19.15 -2.37
C SER A 185 -4.00 -19.02 -0.87
N THR A 186 -5.10 -18.87 -0.12
CA THR A 186 -5.11 -18.83 1.36
C THR A 186 -4.66 -20.14 2.02
N GLU A 187 -4.70 -21.25 1.26
CA GLU A 187 -4.22 -22.57 1.69
C GLU A 187 -2.68 -22.65 1.68
N LEU A 188 -2.02 -21.78 0.91
CA LEU A 188 -0.58 -21.69 0.80
C LEU A 188 -0.05 -20.49 1.59
N ASN A 189 1.25 -20.50 1.88
CA ASN A 189 1.94 -19.30 2.34
C ASN A 189 2.30 -18.39 1.15
N PRO A 190 2.40 -17.07 1.37
CA PRO A 190 2.97 -16.17 0.38
C PRO A 190 4.40 -16.57 0.02
N GLU A 191 4.79 -16.35 -1.22
CA GLU A 191 6.14 -16.56 -1.74
C GLU A 191 6.78 -15.22 -2.06
N GLY A 192 8.07 -15.05 -1.76
CA GLY A 192 8.80 -13.81 -2.04
C GLY A 192 10.26 -14.05 -2.40
N LYS A 193 10.96 -12.97 -2.72
CA LYS A 193 12.38 -12.99 -3.11
C LYS A 193 13.19 -12.06 -2.24
N VAL A 194 14.38 -12.48 -1.83
CA VAL A 194 15.31 -11.61 -1.09
C VAL A 194 15.80 -10.50 -2.02
N LYS A 195 15.48 -9.26 -1.67
CA LYS A 195 16.01 -8.07 -2.33
C LYS A 195 17.43 -7.75 -1.84
N GLU A 196 17.60 -7.80 -0.53
CA GLU A 196 18.76 -7.26 0.18
C GLU A 196 18.97 -7.99 1.51
N VAL A 197 20.23 -8.24 1.87
CA VAL A 197 20.61 -8.76 3.19
C VAL A 197 21.11 -7.60 4.04
N LEU A 198 20.42 -7.31 5.13
CA LEU A 198 20.75 -6.21 6.05
C LEU A 198 21.85 -6.60 7.04
N GLY A 199 21.96 -7.89 7.36
CA GLY A 199 22.98 -8.44 8.25
C GLY A 199 22.42 -9.49 9.18
N LYS A 200 23.04 -9.66 10.36
CA LYS A 200 22.58 -10.62 11.37
C LYS A 200 21.51 -10.00 12.24
N ALA A 201 20.41 -10.73 12.45
CA ALA A 201 19.37 -10.32 13.38
C ALA A 201 19.97 -10.09 14.79
N GLY A 202 19.57 -9.00 15.43
CA GLY A 202 20.08 -8.57 16.74
C GLY A 202 21.34 -7.70 16.70
N ALA A 203 21.99 -7.52 15.54
CA ALA A 203 23.08 -6.54 15.41
C ALA A 203 22.50 -5.11 15.35
N TYR A 204 23.10 -4.17 16.09
CA TYR A 204 22.60 -2.79 16.21
C TYR A 204 22.35 -2.13 14.84
N ASP A 205 23.36 -2.08 13.96
CA ASP A 205 23.22 -1.46 12.64
C ASP A 205 22.16 -2.14 11.77
N THR A 206 22.01 -3.48 11.91
CA THR A 206 21.02 -4.24 11.16
C THR A 206 19.59 -3.94 11.63
N GLU A 207 19.36 -3.82 12.94
CA GLU A 207 18.03 -3.47 13.48
C GLU A 207 17.66 -2.02 13.16
N ILE A 208 18.62 -1.08 13.19
CA ILE A 208 18.39 0.31 12.75
C ILE A 208 18.06 0.36 11.26
N ALA A 209 18.81 -0.36 10.41
CA ALA A 209 18.53 -0.42 8.98
C ALA A 209 17.15 -1.03 8.67
N ALA A 210 16.77 -2.08 9.41
CA ALA A 210 15.46 -2.71 9.30
C ALA A 210 14.33 -1.76 9.65
N LEU A 211 14.43 -1.07 10.79
CA LEU A 211 13.45 -0.09 11.24
C LEU A 211 13.33 1.06 10.24
N ALA A 212 14.45 1.59 9.75
CA ALA A 212 14.44 2.65 8.74
C ALA A 212 13.66 2.19 7.48
N ARG A 213 13.85 0.95 7.03
CA ARG A 213 13.11 0.42 5.86
C ARG A 213 11.64 0.18 6.11
N GLU A 214 11.25 -0.29 7.29
CA GLU A 214 9.83 -0.46 7.67
C GLU A 214 9.06 0.86 7.54
N PHE A 215 9.67 1.97 7.98
CA PHE A 215 9.10 3.32 7.87
C PHE A 215 9.39 4.00 6.52
N ASN A 216 9.94 3.26 5.55
CA ASN A 216 10.32 3.75 4.22
C ASN A 216 11.24 5.00 4.29
N LEU A 217 12.11 5.03 5.30
CA LEU A 217 13.13 6.05 5.51
C LEU A 217 14.41 5.67 4.74
N PRO A 218 15.07 6.65 4.10
CA PRO A 218 16.36 6.41 3.49
C PRO A 218 17.40 6.14 4.58
N TYR A 219 17.98 4.94 4.56
CA TYR A 219 19.05 4.55 5.48
C TYR A 219 20.45 4.81 4.93
N ALA A 220 20.62 4.75 3.61
CA ALA A 220 21.92 4.90 2.96
C ALA A 220 21.96 6.17 2.11
N PHE A 221 23.05 6.92 2.21
CA PHE A 221 23.32 8.02 1.30
C PHE A 221 23.67 7.52 -0.11
N PRO A 222 23.23 8.21 -1.18
CA PRO A 222 23.63 7.87 -2.54
C PRO A 222 25.16 7.88 -2.69
N ARG A 223 25.71 6.96 -3.49
CA ARG A 223 27.16 6.88 -3.74
C ARG A 223 27.77 8.16 -4.34
N SER A 224 26.98 8.98 -5.03
CA SER A 224 27.43 10.30 -5.50
C SER A 224 27.67 11.26 -4.34
N VAL A 225 26.75 11.31 -3.38
CA VAL A 225 26.84 12.16 -2.18
C VAL A 225 28.02 11.75 -1.31
N LEU A 226 28.20 10.45 -1.08
CA LEU A 226 29.35 9.95 -0.31
C LEU A 226 30.69 10.31 -0.96
N ARG A 227 30.81 10.14 -2.28
CA ARG A 227 32.02 10.51 -3.02
C ARG A 227 32.29 12.02 -2.99
N GLU A 228 31.24 12.83 -3.05
CA GLU A 228 31.37 14.28 -2.92
C GLU A 228 31.86 14.64 -1.51
N ALA A 229 31.25 14.09 -0.46
CA ALA A 229 31.67 14.31 0.92
C ALA A 229 33.14 13.86 1.16
N GLU A 230 33.54 12.70 0.67
CA GLU A 230 34.92 12.20 0.75
C GLU A 230 35.93 13.08 0.00
N SER A 231 35.48 13.83 -1.01
CA SER A 231 36.35 14.74 -1.77
C SER A 231 36.63 16.06 -1.05
N ILE A 232 35.87 16.39 -0.01
CA ILE A 232 36.05 17.61 0.77
C ILE A 232 37.33 17.48 1.60
N LYS A 233 38.29 18.38 1.34
CA LYS A 233 39.53 18.45 2.11
C LYS A 233 39.25 19.03 3.49
N SER A 234 39.99 18.57 4.49
CA SER A 234 39.96 19.18 5.81
C SER A 234 40.51 20.62 5.77
N GLY A 235 39.89 21.50 6.57
CA GLY A 235 40.22 22.92 6.65
C GLY A 235 39.48 23.80 5.65
N VAL A 236 39.43 25.10 5.95
CA VAL A 236 38.78 26.11 5.10
C VAL A 236 39.82 26.69 4.12
N PRO A 237 39.55 26.71 2.80
CA PRO A 237 40.47 27.28 1.81
C PRO A 237 40.79 28.76 2.10
N GLU A 238 42.03 29.18 1.84
CA GLU A 238 42.48 30.55 2.11
C GLU A 238 41.69 31.61 1.31
N GLU A 239 41.29 31.27 0.09
CA GLU A 239 40.44 32.12 -0.74
C GLU A 239 39.02 32.29 -0.18
N GLU A 240 38.52 31.33 0.60
CA GLU A 240 37.24 31.46 1.32
C GLU A 240 37.40 32.27 2.60
N LEU A 241 38.53 32.14 3.31
CA LEU A 241 38.83 32.95 4.50
C LEU A 241 38.87 34.44 4.17
N LYS A 242 39.49 34.83 3.04
CA LYS A 242 39.59 36.24 2.60
C LYS A 242 38.22 36.90 2.33
N LYS A 243 37.16 36.11 2.13
CA LYS A 243 35.80 36.62 1.84
C LYS A 243 34.94 36.77 3.10
N ARG A 244 35.42 36.35 4.26
CA ARG A 244 34.65 36.24 5.51
C ARG A 244 35.19 37.21 6.56
N LEU A 245 34.33 37.59 7.49
CA LEU A 245 34.75 38.31 8.70
C LEU A 245 35.55 37.34 9.58
N ASP A 246 36.71 37.78 10.04
CA ASP A 246 37.56 36.99 10.92
C ASP A 246 37.26 37.29 12.38
N LEU A 247 36.71 36.30 13.09
CA LEU A 247 36.32 36.38 14.51
C LEU A 247 37.12 35.41 15.38
N ARG A 248 38.26 34.89 14.90
CA ARG A 248 39.02 33.85 15.62
C ARG A 248 39.58 34.28 16.97
N GLU A 249 39.72 35.59 17.19
CA GLU A 249 40.19 36.17 18.46
C GLU A 249 39.04 36.46 19.45
N GLU A 250 37.79 36.30 19.03
CA GLU A 250 36.61 36.50 19.89
C GLU A 250 36.31 35.26 20.72
N VAL A 251 35.75 35.46 21.92
CA VAL A 251 35.28 34.35 22.76
C VAL A 251 33.91 33.88 22.26
N ILE A 252 33.94 32.83 21.45
CA ILE A 252 32.77 32.14 20.90
C ILE A 252 32.75 30.72 21.47
N PHE A 253 31.61 30.27 21.97
CA PHE A 253 31.45 28.95 22.58
C PHE A 253 30.11 28.30 22.21
N THR A 254 30.06 26.97 22.23
CA THR A 254 28.84 26.17 22.04
C THR A 254 28.37 25.60 23.39
N ILE A 255 27.10 25.19 23.48
CA ILE A 255 26.53 24.58 24.69
C ILE A 255 25.74 23.35 24.28
N ASP A 256 26.38 22.19 24.36
CA ASP A 256 25.86 20.93 23.80
C ASP A 256 25.92 19.77 24.81
N PRO A 257 25.12 18.72 24.59
CA PRO A 257 25.29 17.44 25.28
C PRO A 257 26.69 16.83 25.08
N GLU A 258 27.15 16.03 26.04
CA GLU A 258 28.48 15.39 26.00
C GLU A 258 28.68 14.46 24.80
N ASP A 259 27.61 13.90 24.24
CA ASP A 259 27.61 12.97 23.12
C ASP A 259 27.35 13.62 21.75
N ALA A 260 27.17 14.95 21.70
CA ALA A 260 27.00 15.69 20.46
C ALA A 260 28.26 15.63 19.58
N LYS A 261 28.07 15.57 18.25
CA LYS A 261 29.18 15.47 17.27
C LYS A 261 29.11 16.51 16.16
N ASP A 262 28.06 17.30 16.16
CA ASP A 262 27.59 18.21 15.14
C ASP A 262 27.28 19.56 15.79
N PHE A 263 28.34 20.32 16.09
CA PHE A 263 28.24 21.66 16.68
C PHE A 263 27.93 22.68 15.60
N ASP A 264 26.64 22.89 15.34
CA ASP A 264 26.16 23.73 14.23
C ASP A 264 25.93 25.20 14.62
N ASP A 265 25.79 25.48 15.92
CA ASP A 265 25.56 26.83 16.45
C ASP A 265 26.57 27.21 17.54
N ALA A 266 26.91 28.50 17.57
CA ALA A 266 27.75 29.05 18.63
C ALA A 266 27.31 30.46 19.04
N VAL A 267 27.65 30.83 20.27
CA VAL A 267 27.27 32.13 20.84
C VAL A 267 28.47 32.89 21.37
N SER A 268 28.39 34.21 21.27
CA SER A 268 29.28 35.13 21.96
C SER A 268 28.50 36.22 22.68
N ILE A 269 29.06 36.72 23.78
CA ILE A 269 28.47 37.81 24.54
C ILE A 269 29.56 38.77 25.01
N GLU A 270 29.39 40.04 24.69
CA GLU A 270 30.34 41.11 25.03
C GLU A 270 29.59 42.28 25.69
N PRO A 271 29.98 42.71 26.90
CA PRO A 271 29.44 43.93 27.49
C PRO A 271 29.93 45.16 26.73
N MET A 272 29.05 46.14 26.53
CA MET A 272 29.35 47.39 25.84
C MET A 272 29.39 48.57 26.83
N ASP A 273 30.11 49.63 26.47
CA ASP A 273 30.26 50.84 27.30
C ASP A 273 28.94 51.54 27.65
N ASN A 274 27.90 51.34 26.83
CA ASN A 274 26.57 51.90 27.05
C ASN A 274 25.71 51.08 28.05
N GLY A 275 26.28 50.04 28.68
CA GLY A 275 25.59 49.16 29.61
C GLY A 275 24.75 48.06 28.94
N ASN A 276 24.73 48.00 27.60
CA ASN A 276 24.10 46.90 26.87
C ASN A 276 25.08 45.75 26.64
N TYR A 277 24.57 44.64 26.10
CA TYR A 277 25.39 43.53 25.63
C TYR A 277 25.26 43.39 24.11
N ARG A 278 26.36 43.06 23.45
CA ARG A 278 26.37 42.55 22.09
C ARG A 278 26.33 41.02 22.18
N VAL A 279 25.30 40.43 21.57
CA VAL A 279 25.16 38.98 21.44
C VAL A 279 25.38 38.60 19.99
N GLY A 280 26.31 37.67 19.76
CA GLY A 280 26.52 37.02 18.46
C GLY A 280 25.90 35.63 18.45
N VAL A 281 25.19 35.31 17.37
CA VAL A 281 24.75 33.94 17.04
C VAL A 281 25.41 33.60 15.72
N HIS A 282 26.20 32.52 15.71
CA HIS A 282 27.06 32.11 14.61
C HIS A 282 26.60 30.77 14.05
#